data_AF-A0A662M330-F1
#
_entry.id   AF-A0A662M330-F1
#
_cell.length_a   1.000
_cell.length_b   1.000
_cell.length_c   1.000
_cell.angle_alpha   90.00
_cell.angle_beta   90.00
_cell.angle_gamma   90.00
#
_symmetry.space_group_name_H-M   'P 1'
#
loop_
_entity.id
_entity.type
_entity.pdbx_description
1 polymer ?
#
loop_
_entity_poly.entity_id
_entity_poly.type
_entity_poly.pdbx_seq_one_letter_code
_entity_poly.pdbx_strand_id
1 'polypeptide(L)' 'MAKRLGLVDDKAGYEEIQKALIDFFPDDFRERGSALLWLLAKYTCRAQRPKCEECLLKSICRYYNRAKN' A
#
# COMPACT_ATOMS: atom_id res chain seq x y z
N MET A 1 4.07 2.90 1.80
CA MET A 1 3.08 2.36 0.84
C MET A 1 1.64 2.57 1.29
N ALA A 2 1.27 2.19 2.53
CA ALA A 2 -0.10 2.34 3.06
C ALA A 2 -0.72 3.74 2.83
N LYS A 3 0.01 4.81 3.14
CA LYS A 3 -0.39 6.21 2.85
C LYS A 3 -0.70 6.45 1.37
N ARG A 4 0.16 5.98 0.46
CA ARG A 4 -0.01 6.13 -1.00
C ARG A 4 -1.22 5.35 -1.53
N LEU A 5 -1.48 4.17 -0.98
CA LEU A 5 -2.69 3.40 -1.30
C LEU A 5 -3.95 4.10 -0.79
N GLY A 6 -3.83 4.95 0.23
CA GLY A 6 -4.95 5.61 0.89
C GLY A 6 -5.60 4.76 1.98
N LEU A 7 -4.86 3.78 2.52
CA LEU A 7 -5.31 2.97 3.67
C LEU A 7 -5.30 3.76 4.97
N VAL A 8 -4.47 4.80 5.04
CA VAL A 8 -4.35 5.73 6.17
C VAL A 8 -4.07 7.13 5.65
N ASP A 9 -4.26 8.13 6.50
CA ASP A 9 -3.90 9.51 6.20
C ASP A 9 -2.39 9.75 6.14
N ASP A 10 -2.00 10.81 5.42
CA ASP A 10 -0.59 11.17 5.25
C ASP A 10 0.10 11.52 6.58
N LYS A 11 -0.69 11.98 7.57
CA LYS A 11 -0.22 12.30 8.93
C LYS A 11 -0.20 11.09 9.87
N ALA A 12 -0.73 9.94 9.43
CA ALA A 12 -0.87 8.78 10.29
C ALA A 12 0.48 8.31 10.86
N GLY A 13 0.46 7.97 12.15
CA GLY A 13 1.58 7.42 12.90
C GLY A 13 1.82 5.94 12.59
N TYR A 14 2.86 5.38 13.20
CA TYR A 14 3.25 3.98 12.98
C TYR A 14 2.17 2.99 13.44
N GLU A 15 1.58 3.20 14.61
CA GLU A 15 0.54 2.32 15.16
C GLU A 15 -0.72 2.29 14.30
N GLU A 16 -1.16 3.46 13.81
CA GLU A 16 -2.31 3.56 12.91
C GLU A 16 -2.04 2.83 11.59
N ILE A 17 -0.83 2.94 11.05
CA ILE A 17 -0.42 2.20 9.85
C ILE A 17 -0.45 0.69 10.12
N GLN A 18 0.11 0.23 11.25
CA GLN A 18 0.10 -1.19 11.58
C GLN A 18 -1.32 -1.72 11.73
N LYS A 19 -2.18 -1.00 12.46
CA LYS A 19 -3.57 -1.39 12.64
C LYS A 19 -4.32 -1.44 11.31
N ALA A 20 -4.18 -0.43 10.47
CA ALA A 20 -4.84 -0.42 9.16
C ALA A 20 -4.35 -1.56 8.25
N LEU A 21 -3.06 -1.91 8.30
CA LEU A 21 -2.54 -3.07 7.56
C LEU A 21 -3.08 -4.39 8.13
N ILE A 22 -3.27 -4.46 9.45
CA ILE A 22 -3.87 -5.61 10.10
C ILE A 22 -5.33 -5.74 9.67
N ASP A 23 -6.10 -4.66 9.69
CA ASP A 23 -7.53 -4.69 9.34
C ASP A 23 -7.75 -4.90 7.83
N PHE A 24 -6.77 -4.54 6.99
CA PHE A 24 -6.84 -4.69 5.54
C PHE A 24 -6.78 -6.14 5.05
N PHE A 25 -6.06 -7.02 5.77
CA PHE A 25 -5.94 -8.42 5.40
C PHE A 25 -6.84 -9.30 6.29
N PRO A 26 -7.66 -10.20 5.70
CA PRO A 26 -8.36 -11.22 6.47
C PRO A 26 -7.36 -12.10 7.23
N ASP A 27 -7.74 -12.59 8.41
CA ASP A 27 -6.85 -13.35 9.30
C ASP A 27 -6.18 -14.54 8.61
N ASP A 28 -6.94 -15.29 7.80
CA ASP A 28 -6.44 -16.46 7.05
C ASP A 28 -5.34 -16.13 6.04
N PHE A 29 -5.28 -14.88 5.59
CA PHE A 29 -4.32 -14.41 4.57
C PHE A 29 -3.33 -13.40 5.14
N ARG A 30 -3.35 -13.13 6.44
CA ARG A 30 -2.58 -12.06 7.08
C ARG A 30 -1.08 -12.18 6.84
N GLU A 31 -0.48 -13.35 7.09
CA GLU A 31 0.96 -13.57 6.85
C GLU A 31 1.32 -13.45 5.37
N ARG A 32 0.62 -14.20 4.51
CA ARG A 32 0.92 -14.26 3.07
C ARG A 32 0.67 -12.91 2.39
N GLY A 33 -0.43 -12.26 2.73
CA GLY A 33 -0.80 -10.93 2.23
C GLY A 33 0.22 -9.87 2.65
N SER A 34 0.64 -9.88 3.91
CA SER A 34 1.68 -8.97 4.41
C SER A 34 3.02 -9.18 3.71
N ALA A 35 3.44 -10.43 3.50
CA ALA A 35 4.67 -10.74 2.77
C ALA A 35 4.62 -10.26 1.31
N LEU A 36 3.51 -10.50 0.61
CA LEU A 36 3.29 -10.02 -0.76
C LEU A 36 3.28 -8.49 -0.82
N LEU A 37 2.64 -7.83 0.15
CA LEU A 37 2.62 -6.38 0.22
C LEU A 37 4.03 -5.81 0.46
N TRP A 38 4.83 -6.46 1.30
CA TRP A 38 6.22 -6.08 1.52
C TRP A 38 7.06 -6.20 0.24
N LEU A 39 6.91 -7.30 -0.51
CA LEU A 39 7.55 -7.46 -1.82
C LEU A 39 7.11 -6.37 -2.79
N LEU A 40 5.81 -6.09 -2.86
CA LEU A 40 5.27 -5.02 -3.70
C LEU A 40 5.86 -3.65 -3.31
N ALA A 41 5.97 -3.35 -2.02
CA ALA A 41 6.57 -2.11 -1.54
C ALA A 41 8.06 -2.00 -1.90
N LYS A 42 8.81 -3.10 -1.80
CA LYS A 42 10.24 -3.15 -2.07
C LYS A 42 10.58 -3.09 -3.56
N TYR A 43 9.84 -3.79 -4.40
CA TYR A 43 10.18 -3.95 -5.82
C TYR A 43 9.36 -3.05 -6.75
N THR A 44 8.13 -2.70 -6.38
CA THR A 44 7.20 -1.96 -7.25
C THR A 44 6.91 -0.54 -6.72
N CYS A 45 6.36 -0.43 -5.50
CA CYS A 45 5.99 0.84 -4.88
C CYS A 45 7.16 1.48 -4.13
N ARG A 46 8.31 1.55 -4.80
CA ARG A 46 9.57 2.08 -4.28
C ARG A 46 9.45 3.55 -3.88
N ALA A 47 10.28 3.99 -2.93
CA ALA A 47 10.27 5.37 -2.44
C ALA A 47 10.49 6.36 -3.59
N GLN A 48 11.49 6.10 -4.43
CA GLN A 48 11.80 6.86 -5.64
C GLN A 48 11.32 6.11 -6.89
N ARG A 49 10.74 6.85 -7.85
CA ARG A 49 10.24 6.35 -9.15
C ARG A 49 9.48 5.01 -9.04
N PRO A 50 8.34 5.00 -8.33
CA PRO A 50 7.51 3.80 -8.22
C PRO A 50 7.03 3.35 -9.60
N LYS A 51 6.96 2.04 -9.81
CA LYS A 51 6.48 1.42 -11.07
C LYS A 51 4.95 1.34 -11.07
N CYS A 52 4.27 2.48 -11.06
CA CYS A 52 2.81 2.52 -10.90
C CYS A 52 2.07 1.84 -12.06
N GLU A 53 2.59 1.92 -13.29
CA GLU A 53 1.97 1.30 -14.47
C GLU A 53 1.92 -0.23 -14.41
N GLU A 54 2.96 -0.84 -13.83
CA GLU A 54 3.10 -2.29 -13.61
C GLU A 54 2.43 -2.74 -12.28
N CYS A 55 1.94 -1.81 -11.47
CA CYS A 55 1.41 -2.14 -10.14
C CYS A 55 0.01 -2.75 -10.23
N LEU A 56 -0.15 -3.94 -9.65
CA LEU A 56 -1.43 -4.66 -9.58
C LEU A 56 -2.51 -3.88 -8.79
N LEU A 57 -2.11 -3.03 -7.85
CA LEU A 57 -3.03 -2.23 -7.03
C LEU A 57 -3.28 -0.83 -7.61
N LYS A 58 -2.86 -0.55 -8.86
CA LYS A 58 -2.96 0.80 -9.44
C LYS A 58 -4.39 1.33 -9.51
N SER A 59 -5.37 0.45 -9.76
CA SER A 59 -6.80 0.81 -9.86
C SER A 59 -7.36 1.38 -8.56
N ILE A 60 -6.92 0.85 -7.41
CA ILE A 60 -7.37 1.28 -6.08
C ILE A 60 -6.42 2.27 -5.41
N CYS A 61 -5.27 2.58 -6.02
CA CYS A 61 -4.23 3.41 -5.42
C CYS A 61 -4.58 4.90 -5.51
N ARG A 62 -4.90 5.52 -4.37
CA ARG A 62 -5.22 6.95 -4.28
C ARG A 62 -4.11 7.85 -4.86
N TYR A 63 -2.84 7.56 -4.57
CA TYR A 63 -1.70 8.34 -5.07
C TYR A 63 -1.63 8.35 -6.60
N TYR A 64 -1.80 7.19 -7.25
CA TYR A 64 -1.75 7.09 -8.71
C TYR A 64 -2.95 7.79 -9.36
N ASN A 65 -4.15 7.55 -8.82
CA ASN A 65 -5.38 8.15 -9.35
C ASN A 65 -5.41 9.68 -9.17
N ARG A 66 -4.80 10.21 -8.10
CA ARG A 66 -4.67 11.66 -7.89
C ARG A 66 -3.71 12.31 -8.88
N ALA A 67 -2.63 11.62 -9.27
CA ALA A 67 -1.66 12.13 -10.24
C ALA A 67 -2.18 12.14 -11.69
N LYS A 68 -3.32 11.50 -11.95
CA LYS A 68 -3.94 11.40 -13.28
C LYS A 68 -5.08 12.43 -13.50
N ASN A 69 -5.42 13.22 -12.47
CA ASN A 69 -6.35 14.35 -12.54
C ASN A 69 -5.58 15.66 -12.60
#